data_AF-A0A0G0KUU3-F1
#
_entry.id   AF-A0A0G0KUU3-F1
#
_cell.length_a   1.000
_cell.length_b   1.000
_cell.length_c   1.000
_cell.angle_alpha   90.00
_cell.angle_beta   90.00
_cell.angle_gamma   90.00
#
_symmetry.space_group_name_H-M   'P 1'
#
loop_
_entity.id
_entity.type
_entity.pdbx_description
1 polymer ?
#
loop_
_entity_poly.entity_id
_entity_poly.type
_entity_poly.pdbx_seq_one_letter_code
_entity_poly.pdbx_strand_id
1 'polypeptide(L)'
;MVKQLQGGKLPGAYAYGFYHFIIDEAQYDKIAIMSKNFYITTTLPYVNAEPHIGFALEIVQADVIARYHKGLGEKVVFNFGTDEHGQKIYQ
;
A
#
# COMPACT_ATOMS: atom_id res chain seq x y z
N MET A 1 14.11 18.60 -26.03
CA MET A 1 14.42 19.95 -26.57
C MET A 1 14.42 20.91 -25.39
N VAL A 2 15.61 21.28 -24.88
CA VAL A 2 15.74 22.12 -23.67
C VAL A 2 15.54 23.58 -24.06
N LYS A 3 14.46 24.22 -23.60
CA LYS A 3 14.32 25.68 -23.64
C LYS A 3 14.78 26.24 -22.31
N GLN A 4 15.86 27.01 -22.35
CA GLN A 4 16.33 27.81 -21.23
C GLN A 4 15.52 29.12 -21.25
N LEU A 5 14.50 29.22 -20.40
CA LEU A 5 13.73 30.46 -20.23
C LEU A 5 14.35 31.28 -19.09
N GLN A 6 14.65 32.54 -19.40
CA GLN A 6 15.18 33.52 -18.45
C GLN A 6 14.16 33.85 -17.36
N GLY A 7 14.62 33.83 -16.10
CA GLY A 7 14.27 34.81 -15.08
C GLY A 7 12.79 35.03 -14.79
N GLY A 8 12.12 34.05 -14.18
CA GLY A 8 10.86 34.26 -13.46
C GLY A 8 10.80 33.32 -12.27
N LYS A 9 10.60 33.85 -11.06
CA LYS A 9 10.29 33.02 -9.88
C LYS A 9 8.97 32.31 -10.15
N LEU A 10 9.03 31.03 -10.51
CA LEU A 10 7.87 30.17 -10.60
C LEU A 10 7.54 29.63 -9.20
N PRO A 11 6.27 29.69 -8.76
CA PRO A 11 5.85 29.09 -7.49
C PRO A 11 6.04 27.57 -7.56
N GLY A 12 6.72 26.98 -6.58
CA GLY A 12 6.83 25.52 -6.42
C GLY A 12 8.20 24.89 -6.71
N ALA A 13 9.24 25.65 -7.07
CA ALA A 13 10.58 25.10 -7.25
C ALA A 13 11.26 24.77 -5.89
N TYR A 14 11.23 23.51 -5.47
CA TYR A 14 12.04 23.02 -4.36
C TYR A 14 13.44 22.62 -4.87
N ALA A 15 14.45 23.41 -4.52
CA ALA A 15 15.83 23.17 -4.92
C ALA A 15 16.53 22.20 -3.95
N TYR A 16 16.55 20.91 -4.26
CA TYR A 16 17.52 19.98 -3.69
C TYR A 16 18.74 19.93 -4.62
N GLY A 17 19.86 20.53 -4.20
CA GLY A 17 21.22 20.31 -4.74
C GLY A 17 21.39 20.25 -6.27
N PHE A 18 21.82 21.37 -6.87
CA PHE A 18 22.48 21.50 -8.19
C PHE A 18 21.82 20.92 -9.46
N TYR A 19 20.70 20.20 -9.40
CA TYR A 19 19.91 19.80 -10.57
C TYR A 19 18.45 20.22 -10.37
N HIS A 20 18.04 21.31 -11.04
CA HIS A 20 16.61 21.63 -11.15
C HIS A 20 15.98 20.68 -12.18
N PHE A 21 15.43 19.56 -11.70
CA PHE A 21 14.44 18.83 -12.47
C PHE A 21 13.12 19.57 -12.35
N ILE A 22 12.73 20.28 -13.42
CA ILE A 22 11.37 20.80 -13.54
C ILE A 22 10.49 19.61 -13.90
N ILE A 23 9.89 19.02 -12.88
CA ILE A 23 8.78 18.09 -13.04
C ILE A 23 7.54 18.94 -13.32
N ASP A 24 6.91 18.73 -14.46
CA ASP A 24 5.61 19.31 -14.78
C ASP A 24 4.60 18.84 -13.70
N GLU A 25 3.72 19.75 -13.26
CA GLU A 25 2.68 19.45 -12.25
C GLU A 25 1.80 18.27 -12.70
N ALA A 26 1.52 18.16 -14.01
CA ALA A 26 0.81 17.03 -14.60
C ALA A 26 1.60 15.71 -14.54
N GLN A 27 2.94 15.77 -14.53
CA GLN A 27 3.78 14.58 -14.29
C GLN A 27 3.82 14.18 -12.83
N TYR A 28 3.80 15.15 -11.90
CA TYR A 28 3.76 14.87 -10.46
C TYR A 28 2.49 14.09 -10.11
N ASP A 29 1.33 14.57 -10.58
CA ASP A 29 0.06 13.87 -10.40
C ASP A 29 0.08 12.48 -11.03
N LYS A 30 0.66 12.32 -12.23
CA LYS A 30 0.76 11.00 -12.87
C LYS A 30 1.64 10.02 -12.09
N ILE A 31 2.72 10.49 -11.46
CA ILE A 31 3.61 9.66 -10.62
C ILE A 31 2.93 9.34 -9.28
N ALA A 32 2.24 10.31 -8.67
CA ALA A 32 1.47 10.14 -7.45
C ALA A 32 0.26 9.20 -7.65
N ILE A 33 -0.35 9.21 -8.83
CA ILE A 33 -1.48 8.34 -9.20
C ILE A 33 -1.04 6.88 -9.44
N MET A 34 0.25 6.60 -9.71
CA MET A 34 0.79 5.23 -9.77
C MET A 34 0.95 4.57 -8.39
N SER A 35 0.14 4.98 -7.40
CA SER A 35 -0.11 4.22 -6.18
C SER A 35 -0.44 2.77 -6.55
N LYS A 36 0.48 1.85 -6.23
CA LYS A 36 0.31 0.44 -6.53
C LYS A 36 -0.87 -0.10 -5.70
N ASN A 37 -1.60 -1.05 -6.28
CA ASN A 37 -2.59 -1.80 -5.53
C ASN A 37 -1.89 -2.94 -4.78
N PHE A 38 -2.24 -3.14 -3.51
CA PHE A 38 -1.70 -4.20 -2.66
C PHE A 38 -2.85 -4.99 -2.03
N TYR A 39 -2.82 -6.31 -2.20
CA TYR A 39 -3.83 -7.21 -1.65
C TYR A 39 -3.15 -8.23 -0.73
N ILE A 40 -3.67 -8.35 0.49
CA ILE A 40 -3.21 -9.33 1.47
C ILE A 40 -4.41 -10.04 2.08
N THR A 41 -4.28 -11.34 2.30
CA THR A 41 -5.28 -12.18 2.96
C THR A 41 -4.60 -13.08 3.98
N THR A 42 -5.31 -13.43 5.05
CA THR A 42 -4.91 -14.52 5.95
C THR A 42 -5.44 -15.86 5.42
N THR A 43 -4.95 -16.96 5.99
CA THR A 43 -5.66 -18.23 5.93
C THR A 43 -7.07 -18.09 6.53
N LEU A 44 -7.98 -18.98 6.10
CA LEU A 44 -9.32 -19.10 6.65
C LEU A 44 -9.31 -20.21 7.70
N PRO A 45 -9.19 -19.88 9.00
CA PRO A 45 -9.23 -20.88 10.04
C PRO A 45 -10.59 -21.56 10.12
N TYR A 46 -10.58 -22.86 10.40
CA TYR A 46 -11.80 -23.61 10.73
C TYR A 46 -12.30 -23.18 12.10
N VAL A 47 -13.60 -22.95 12.22
CA VAL A 47 -14.26 -22.55 13.49
C VAL A 47 -14.52 -23.73 14.44
N ASN A 48 -13.89 -24.88 14.20
CA ASN A 48 -14.12 -26.10 14.98
C ASN A 48 -13.22 -26.23 16.22
N ALA A 49 -12.31 -25.28 16.47
CA ALA A 49 -11.43 -25.28 17.61
C ALA A 49 -11.22 -23.85 18.15
N GLU A 50 -10.78 -23.75 19.40
CA GLU A 50 -10.46 -22.46 20.02
C GLU A 50 -9.27 -21.78 19.33
N PRO A 51 -9.29 -20.44 19.22
CA PRO A 51 -8.15 -19.70 18.68
C PRO A 51 -6.87 -19.91 19.51
N HIS A 52 -5.79 -20.36 18.86
CA HIS A 52 -4.45 -20.44 19.44
C HIS A 52 -3.49 -19.35 18.91
N ILE A 53 -2.28 -19.30 19.48
CA ILE A 53 -1.25 -18.28 19.17
C ILE A 53 -0.87 -18.19 17.68
N GLY A 54 -1.09 -19.26 16.92
CA GLY A 54 -0.83 -19.29 15.48
C GLY A 54 -1.75 -18.34 14.71
N PHE A 55 -3.04 -18.28 15.06
CA PHE A 55 -3.96 -17.33 14.45
C PHE A 55 -3.57 -15.89 14.79
N ALA A 56 -3.20 -15.63 16.05
CA ALA A 56 -2.78 -14.31 16.47
C ALA A 56 -1.53 -13.85 15.71
N LEU A 57 -0.54 -14.74 15.54
CA LEU A 57 0.68 -14.44 14.78
C LEU A 57 0.36 -14.01 13.35
N GLU A 58 -0.45 -14.80 12.65
CA GLU A 58 -0.79 -14.54 11.26
C GLU A 58 -1.57 -13.22 11.09
N ILE A 59 -2.60 -13.01 11.91
CA ILE A 59 -3.44 -11.80 11.85
C ILE A 59 -2.59 -10.55 12.12
N VAL A 60 -1.70 -10.59 13.13
CA VAL A 60 -0.83 -9.47 13.48
C VAL A 60 0.18 -9.19 12.36
N GLN A 61 0.78 -10.22 11.78
CA GLN A 61 1.70 -10.06 10.66
C GLN A 61 1.03 -9.43 9.44
N ALA A 62 -0.17 -9.91 9.08
CA ALA A 62 -0.94 -9.37 7.97
C ALA A 62 -1.32 -7.89 8.19
N ASP A 63 -1.74 -7.52 9.40
CA ASP A 63 -2.05 -6.12 9.77
C ASP A 63 -0.82 -5.21 9.67
N VAL A 64 0.34 -5.65 10.18
CA VAL A 64 1.59 -4.88 10.09
C VAL A 64 1.99 -4.64 8.64
N ILE A 65 1.90 -5.67 7.79
CA ILE A 65 2.22 -5.55 6.36
C ILE A 65 1.22 -4.60 5.67
N ALA A 66 -0.09 -4.75 5.93
CA ALA A 66 -1.11 -3.88 5.37
C ALA A 66 -0.88 -2.40 5.73
N ARG A 67 -0.52 -2.12 6.99
CA ARG A 67 -0.19 -0.76 7.45
C ARG A 67 1.08 -0.21 6.81
N TYR A 68 2.11 -1.05 6.65
CA TYR A 68 3.34 -0.67 5.96
C TYR A 68 3.04 -0.22 4.52
N HIS A 69 2.30 -1.02 3.75
CA HIS A 69 1.93 -0.66 2.38
C HIS A 69 1.03 0.58 2.30
N LYS A 70 0.11 0.73 3.26
CA LYS A 70 -0.70 1.97 3.36
C LYS A 70 0.18 3.19 3.64
N GLY A 71 1.23 3.04 4.44
CA GLY A 71 2.23 4.09 4.71
C GLY A 71 3.06 4.48 3.49
N LEU A 72 3.21 3.58 2.50
CA LEU A 72 3.82 3.86 1.21
C LEU A 72 2.88 4.59 0.23
N GLY A 73 1.63 4.86 0.63
CA GLY A 73 0.62 5.50 -0.22
C GLY A 73 -0.05 4.53 -1.20
N GLU A 74 0.07 3.22 -1.01
CA GLU A 74 -0.56 2.19 -1.85
C GLU A 74 -2.06 2.02 -1.53
N LYS A 75 -2.82 1.56 -2.51
CA LYS A 75 -4.22 1.15 -2.32
C LYS A 75 -4.27 -0.26 -1.76
N VAL A 76 -4.47 -0.37 -0.45
CA VAL A 76 -4.43 -1.65 0.28
C VAL A 76 -5.83 -2.24 0.46
N VAL A 77 -5.98 -3.52 0.14
CA VAL A 77 -7.12 -4.36 0.55
C VAL A 77 -6.59 -5.47 1.45
N PHE A 78 -7.09 -5.50 2.68
CA PHE A 78 -6.83 -6.56 3.65
C PHE A 78 -8.11 -7.39 3.85
N ASN A 79 -8.07 -8.66 3.44
CA ASN A 79 -9.17 -9.59 3.61
C ASN A 79 -8.85 -10.60 4.73
N PHE A 80 -9.83 -10.88 5.59
CA PHE A 80 -9.73 -11.91 6.62
C PHE A 80 -11.11 -12.52 6.85
N GLY A 81 -11.15 -13.75 7.36
CA GLY A 81 -12.40 -14.44 7.63
C GLY A 81 -12.15 -15.82 8.22
N THR A 82 -13.21 -16.63 8.27
CA THR A 82 -13.20 -18.01 8.75
C THR A 82 -13.78 -18.92 7.67
N ASP A 83 -13.40 -20.20 7.68
CA ASP A 83 -14.08 -21.21 6.86
C ASP A 83 -15.16 -21.86 7.73
N GLU A 84 -16.44 -21.54 7.47
CA GLU A 84 -17.62 -22.08 8.18
C GLU A 84 -18.30 -23.24 7.44
N HIS A 85 -17.87 -23.54 6.21
CA HIS A 85 -18.54 -24.50 5.33
C HIS A 85 -17.67 -25.71 4.96
N GLY A 86 -16.41 -25.74 5.39
CA GLY A 86 -15.52 -26.87 5.16
C GLY A 86 -16.02 -28.17 5.82
N GLN A 87 -15.82 -29.30 5.14
CA GLN A 87 -16.23 -30.63 5.64
C GLN A 87 -15.73 -30.96 7.05
N LYS A 88 -14.64 -30.32 7.51
CA LYS A 88 -14.06 -30.48 8.85
C LYS A 88 -14.88 -29.86 9.99
N ILE A 89 -15.98 -29.16 9.70
CA ILE A 89 -16.91 -28.59 10.69
C ILE A 89 -18.05 -29.55 11.04
N TYR A 90 -18.36 -30.50 10.15
CA TYR A 90 -19.47 -31.44 10.31
C TYR A 90 -19.08 -32.79 10.93
N GLN A 91 -17.81 -32.98 11.31
CA GLN A 91 -17.28 -34.17 12.00
C GLN A 91 -16.96 -33.84 13.45
#